data_AF-A0A2S8YKW4-F1
#
_entry.id   AF-A0A2S8YKW4-F1
#
_cell.length_a   1.000
_cell.length_b   1.000
_cell.length_c   1.000
_cell.angle_alpha   90.00
_cell.angle_beta   90.00
_cell.angle_gamma   90.00
#
_symmetry.space_group_name_H-M   'P 1'
#
loop_
_entity.id
_entity.type
_entity.pdbx_description
1 polymer ?
#
loop_
_entity_poly.entity_id
_entity_poly.type
_entity_poly.pdbx_seq_one_letter_code
_entity_poly.pdbx_strand_id
1 'polypeptide(L)'
;MNRLPILACLGLLGLPLPAMALEAGPSSPQQAETEGWLQLQISNQAASPIPQTATATERELAMQRWLRKFNYDIPDLFEQGQEGHIQSSN
;
A
#
# COMPACT_ATOMS: atom_id res chain seq x y z
N MET A 1 51.95 8.56 19.48
CA MET A 1 50.49 8.36 19.56
C MET A 1 50.07 7.46 18.40
N ASN A 2 49.74 6.21 18.69
CA ASN A 2 49.57 5.17 17.68
C ASN A 2 48.29 5.46 16.89
N ARG A 3 48.44 5.80 15.60
CA ARG A 3 47.32 6.15 14.70
C ARG A 3 46.61 4.93 14.11
N LEU A 4 47.21 3.75 14.29
CA LEU A 4 46.69 2.46 13.85
C LEU A 4 45.26 2.15 14.34
N PRO A 5 44.91 2.29 15.64
CA PRO A 5 43.54 2.05 16.11
C PRO A 5 42.52 3.03 15.52
N ILE A 6 42.92 4.29 15.31
CA ILE A 6 42.03 5.32 14.73
C ILE A 6 41.68 4.96 13.28
N LEU A 7 42.67 4.53 12.50
CA LEU A 7 42.45 4.08 11.12
C LEU A 7 41.61 2.78 11.07
N ALA A 8 41.81 1.87 12.02
CA ALA A 8 41.01 0.64 12.12
C ALA A 8 39.54 0.95 12.47
N CYS A 9 39.28 1.86 13.40
CA CYS A 9 37.91 2.30 13.74
C CYS A 9 37.23 2.99 12.56
N LEU A 10 37.96 3.81 11.79
CA LEU A 10 37.42 4.51 10.64
C LEU A 10 37.09 3.54 9.48
N GLY A 11 37.90 2.51 9.30
CA GLY A 11 37.58 1.38 8.40
C GLY A 11 36.34 0.60 8.86
N LEU A 12 36.21 0.37 10.17
CA LEU A 12 35.02 -0.31 10.72
C LEU A 12 33.73 0.49 10.53
N LEU A 13 33.80 1.82 10.59
CA LEU A 13 32.67 2.72 10.34
C LEU A 13 32.30 2.79 8.85
N GLY A 14 33.20 2.41 7.93
CA GLY A 14 32.95 2.37 6.49
C GLY A 14 32.35 1.06 5.97
N LEU A 15 32.37 -0.02 6.77
CA LEU A 15 31.79 -1.33 6.45
C LEU A 15 30.28 -1.33 6.08
N PRO A 16 29.41 -0.46 6.63
CA PRO A 16 27.99 -0.43 6.23
C PRO A 16 27.72 0.38 4.95
N LEU A 17 28.69 1.14 4.42
CA LEU A 17 28.52 1.92 3.18
C LEU A 17 28.19 1.06 1.93
N PRO A 18 28.79 -0.12 1.71
CA PRO A 18 28.38 -1.00 0.62
C PRO A 18 27.07 -1.78 0.91
N ALA A 19 26.52 -1.72 2.13
CA ALA A 19 25.27 -2.39 2.50
C ALA A 19 24.02 -1.59 2.10
N MET A 20 24.13 -0.68 1.15
CA MET A 20 23.00 -0.06 0.45
C MET A 20 22.36 -1.08 -0.51
N ALA A 21 21.90 -2.21 0.03
CA ALA A 21 21.14 -3.22 -0.68
C ALA A 21 19.64 -2.89 -0.59
N LEU A 22 19.27 -1.78 -1.20
CA LEU A 22 17.94 -1.63 -1.78
C LEU A 22 18.21 -1.53 -3.27
N GLU A 23 17.98 -2.61 -4.01
CA GLU A 23 17.80 -2.51 -5.46
C GLU A 23 16.64 -1.53 -5.65
N ALA A 24 16.95 -0.30 -6.07
CA ALA A 24 15.95 0.71 -6.35
C ALA A 24 15.28 0.33 -7.67
N GLY A 25 14.43 -0.68 -7.62
CA GLY A 25 13.77 -1.22 -8.79
C GLY A 25 12.63 -2.14 -8.41
N PRO A 26 11.51 -2.08 -9.14
CA PRO A 26 10.39 -2.98 -8.91
C PRO A 26 10.89 -4.43 -9.05
N SER A 27 10.49 -5.30 -8.13
CA SER A 27 10.96 -6.70 -8.11
C SER A 27 10.48 -7.53 -9.31
N SER A 28 9.59 -6.95 -10.13
CA SER A 28 9.10 -7.46 -11.41
C SER A 28 8.44 -6.34 -12.23
N PRO A 29 8.29 -6.48 -13.56
CA PRO A 29 7.56 -5.50 -14.38
C PRO A 29 6.10 -5.32 -13.95
N GLN A 30 5.43 -6.35 -13.41
CA GLN A 30 4.06 -6.24 -12.90
C GLN A 30 3.99 -5.40 -11.61
N GLN A 31 5.01 -5.47 -10.76
CA GLN A 31 5.12 -4.62 -9.57
C GLN A 31 5.42 -3.17 -9.95
N ALA A 32 6.15 -2.92 -11.05
CA ALA A 32 6.43 -1.58 -11.54
C ALA A 32 5.16 -0.78 -11.84
N GLU A 33 4.21 -1.41 -12.54
CA GLU A 33 2.92 -0.78 -12.85
C GLU A 33 2.14 -0.50 -11.56
N THR A 34 2.12 -1.47 -10.64
CA THR A 34 1.42 -1.36 -9.36
C THR A 34 2.01 -0.24 -8.49
N GLU A 35 3.32 -0.18 -8.36
CA GLU A 35 4.04 0.86 -7.62
C GLU A 35 3.83 2.25 -8.26
N GLY A 36 3.79 2.32 -9.59
CA GLY A 36 3.44 3.54 -10.32
C GLY A 36 2.03 4.04 -9.98
N TRP A 37 1.04 3.15 -9.95
CA TRP A 37 -0.34 3.51 -9.56
C TRP A 37 -0.43 3.95 -8.10
N LEU A 38 0.29 3.29 -7.18
CA LEU A 38 0.31 3.66 -5.77
C LEU A 38 0.97 5.02 -5.54
N GLN A 39 2.08 5.30 -6.22
CA GLN A 39 2.73 6.60 -6.17
C GLN A 39 1.82 7.71 -6.73
N LEU A 40 1.14 7.47 -7.86
CA LEU A 40 0.18 8.42 -8.42
C LEU A 40 -0.97 8.68 -7.45
N GLN A 41 -1.53 7.65 -6.83
CA GLN A 41 -2.62 7.77 -5.85
C GLN A 41 -2.21 8.59 -4.63
N ILE A 42 -1.03 8.36 -4.06
CA ILE A 42 -0.53 9.09 -2.89
C ILE A 42 -0.14 10.53 -3.24
N SER A 43 0.40 10.75 -4.44
CA SER A 43 0.91 12.06 -4.86
C SER A 43 -0.17 13.14 -4.97
N ASN A 44 -1.45 12.76 -5.07
CA ASN A 44 -2.57 13.66 -5.33
C ASN A 44 -2.41 14.53 -6.59
N GLN A 45 -1.48 14.16 -7.50
CA GLN A 45 -1.18 14.89 -8.74
C GLN A 45 -2.14 14.51 -9.87
N ALA A 46 -2.75 13.31 -9.79
CA ALA A 46 -3.73 12.82 -10.74
C ALA A 46 -5.16 13.00 -10.19
N ALA A 47 -5.52 14.22 -9.81
CA ALA A 47 -6.91 14.54 -9.46
C ALA A 47 -7.80 14.30 -10.68
N SER A 48 -8.96 13.67 -10.47
CA SER A 48 -9.96 13.49 -11.52
C SER A 48 -10.33 14.86 -12.12
N PRO A 49 -10.26 15.03 -13.45
CA PRO A 49 -10.70 16.27 -14.10
C PRO A 49 -12.21 16.48 -13.96
N ILE A 50 -12.95 15.43 -13.63
CA ILE A 50 -14.38 15.47 -13.37
C ILE A 50 -14.57 15.59 -11.86
N PRO A 51 -14.98 16.77 -11.35
CA PRO A 51 -15.31 16.93 -9.94
C PRO A 51 -16.55 16.10 -9.61
N GLN A 52 -16.45 15.25 -8.60
CA GLN A 52 -17.61 14.54 -8.06
C GLN A 52 -18.42 15.51 -7.20
N THR A 53 -19.35 16.23 -7.82
CA THR A 53 -20.24 17.13 -7.11
C THR A 53 -21.36 16.32 -6.46
N ALA A 54 -21.34 16.24 -5.13
CA ALA A 54 -22.48 15.75 -4.35
C ALA A 54 -23.25 16.93 -3.79
N THR A 55 -24.57 16.93 -4.01
CA THR A 55 -25.49 17.87 -3.35
C THR A 55 -25.48 17.65 -1.83
N ALA A 56 -25.94 18.64 -1.07
CA ALA A 56 -25.99 18.52 0.40
C ALA A 56 -26.84 17.31 0.85
N THR A 57 -27.93 17.03 0.15
CA THR A 57 -28.81 15.88 0.40
C THR A 57 -28.13 14.55 0.11
N GLU A 58 -27.37 14.44 -0.98
CA GLU A 58 -26.61 13.23 -1.31
C GLU A 58 -25.48 12.97 -0.32
N ARG A 59 -24.79 14.03 0.14
CA ARG A 59 -23.78 13.93 1.21
C ARG A 59 -24.41 13.40 2.50
N GLU A 60 -25.54 13.97 2.90
CA GLU A 60 -26.27 13.53 4.09
C GLU A 60 -26.72 12.06 3.97
N LEU A 61 -27.24 11.66 2.81
CA LEU A 61 -27.64 10.27 2.55
C LEU A 61 -26.44 9.32 2.59
N ALA A 62 -25.28 9.73 2.05
CA ALA A 62 -24.04 8.96 2.13
C ALA A 62 -23.57 8.80 3.60
N MET A 63 -23.64 9.87 4.41
CA MET A 63 -23.32 9.80 5.84
C MET A 63 -24.29 8.87 6.59
N GLN A 64 -25.59 8.94 6.29
CA GLN A 64 -26.58 8.03 6.87
C GLN A 64 -26.32 6.56 6.50
N ARG A 65 -25.95 6.28 5.24
CA ARG A 65 -25.54 4.92 4.82
C ARG A 65 -24.31 4.44 5.57
N TRP A 66 -23.33 5.32 5.75
CA TRP A 66 -22.12 5.02 6.51
C TRP A 66 -22.43 4.71 7.97
N LEU A 67 -23.29 5.51 8.62
CA LEU A 67 -23.74 5.24 9.99
C LEU A 67 -24.51 3.92 10.09
N ARG A 68 -25.41 3.64 9.13
CA ARG A 68 -26.16 2.38 9.07
C ARG A 68 -25.25 1.16 8.95
N LYS A 69 -24.07 1.30 8.35
CA LYS A 69 -23.08 0.22 8.22
C LYS A 69 -22.72 -0.41 9.59
N PHE A 70 -22.71 0.39 10.66
CA PHE A 70 -22.36 -0.07 12.00
C PHE A 70 -23.50 -0.81 12.71
N ASN A 71 -24.71 -0.79 12.15
CA ASN A 71 -25.85 -1.51 12.69
C ASN A 71 -26.04 -2.89 12.07
N TYR A 72 -25.23 -3.28 11.08
CA TYR A 72 -25.26 -4.65 10.58
C TYR A 72 -24.49 -5.54 11.52
N ASP A 73 -25.16 -6.58 12.02
CA ASP A 73 -24.52 -7.61 12.80
C ASP A 73 -23.42 -8.28 11.97
N ILE A 74 -22.30 -8.56 12.62
CA ILE A 74 -21.24 -9.37 12.02
C ILE A 74 -21.77 -10.80 12.00
N PRO A 75 -21.84 -11.47 10.84
CA PRO A 75 -22.25 -12.87 10.79
C PRO A 75 -21.33 -13.71 11.69
N ASP A 76 -21.92 -14.48 12.61
CA ASP A 76 -21.16 -15.30 13.57
C ASP A 76 -20.29 -16.35 12.88
N LEU A 77 -20.68 -16.79 11.68
CA LEU A 77 -19.99 -17.78 10.88
C LEU A 77 -20.05 -17.34 9.41
N PHE A 78 -18.90 -17.11 8.80
CA PHE A 78 -18.79 -17.27 7.36
C PHE A 78 -18.96 -18.77 7.09
N GLU A 79 -19.99 -19.19 6.35
CA GLU A 79 -20.06 -20.58 5.88
C GLU A 79 -18.81 -20.86 5.04
N GLN A 80 -17.87 -21.60 5.62
CA GLN A 80 -16.72 -22.15 4.90
C GLN A 80 -17.27 -23.11 3.83
N GLY A 81 -16.98 -22.87 2.56
CA GLY A 81 -17.54 -23.62 1.43
C GLY A 81 -18.47 -22.83 0.51
N GLN A 82 -18.85 -21.59 0.87
CA GLN A 82 -19.53 -20.66 -0.06
C GLN A 82 -18.54 -19.86 -0.93
N GLU A 83 -17.24 -20.18 -0.90
CA GLU A 83 -16.35 -19.73 -1.96
C GLU A 83 -16.89 -20.20 -3.31
N GLY A 84 -17.05 -19.27 -4.26
CA GLY A 84 -17.57 -19.58 -5.58
C GLY A 84 -16.79 -20.76 -6.19
N HIS A 85 -17.50 -21.84 -6.50
CA HIS A 85 -16.90 -23.02 -7.11
C HIS A 85 -16.30 -22.66 -8.46
N ILE A 86 -14.98 -22.53 -8.54
CA ILE A 86 -14.25 -22.42 -9.79
C ILE A 86 -14.23 -23.80 -10.45
N GLN A 87 -15.12 -23.99 -11.42
CA GLN A 87 -15.19 -25.22 -12.21
C GLN A 87 -13.97 -25.28 -13.13
N SER A 88 -12.96 -26.05 -12.73
CA SER A 88 -11.79 -26.32 -13.58
C SER A 88 -12.22 -27.28 -14.70
N SER A 89 -12.39 -26.75 -15.91
CA SER A 89 -12.57 -27.58 -17.11
C SER A 89 -11.23 -28.21 -17.49
N ASN A 90 -11.19 -29.54 -17.57
CA ASN A 90 -10.15 -30.28 -18.30
C ASN A 90 -10.62 -30.55 -19.74
#